data_AF-A0A3D2JCL3-F1
#
_entry.id   AF-A0A3D2JCL3-F1
#
_cell.length_a   1.000
_cell.length_b   1.000
_cell.length_c   1.000
_cell.angle_alpha   90.00
_cell.angle_beta   90.00
_cell.angle_gamma   90.00
#
_symmetry.space_group_name_H-M   'P 1'
#
loop_
_entity.id
_entity.type
_entity.pdbx_description
1 polymer ?
#
loop_
_entity_poly.entity_id
_entity_poly.type
_entity_poly.pdbx_seq_one_letter_code
_entity_poly.pdbx_strand_id
1 'polypeptide(L)'
;AINRGSTKDVFKLTVGIENTTPGTGAVANRRDEVLFQSFVSTHTVLRVHKGSFISLLEPPEEVQALVAECHNDRTWPVLVGNQGEHDGMLSSPIILYDYPQIAPESPGALFDGGEIDEILSLRIMTLSDEEKEQMRQDERTREILERTEALTPEQFMKMHGTIRDWHPISEGGTA
;
A
#
# COMPACT_ATOMS: atom_id res chain seq x y z
N ALA A 1 14.49 10.75 11.08
CA ALA A 1 14.92 11.91 11.89
C ALA A 1 14.67 11.62 13.36
N ILE A 2 15.62 11.88 14.26
CA ILE A 2 15.46 11.71 15.71
C ILE A 2 15.54 13.10 16.31
N ASN A 3 14.44 13.68 16.83
CA ASN A 3 14.57 14.74 17.82
C ASN A 3 13.38 14.99 18.74
N ARG A 4 13.74 15.34 19.97
CA ARG A 4 12.90 15.82 21.06
C ARG A 4 12.89 17.35 21.03
N GLY A 5 11.77 17.96 20.64
CA GLY A 5 11.40 19.34 20.97
C GLY A 5 12.27 20.46 20.35
N SER A 6 11.62 21.33 19.55
CA SER A 6 12.19 22.38 18.68
C SER A 6 12.42 21.88 17.26
N THR A 7 11.98 22.67 16.27
CA THR A 7 12.08 22.50 14.80
C THR A 7 13.51 22.33 14.25
N LYS A 8 14.50 22.05 15.11
CA LYS A 8 15.93 22.07 14.82
C LYS A 8 16.52 20.78 14.26
N ASP A 9 15.82 19.65 14.25
CA ASP A 9 16.41 18.38 13.79
C ASP A 9 15.38 17.52 13.03
N VAL A 10 14.75 18.12 12.01
CA VAL A 10 14.05 17.35 10.97
C VAL A 10 15.08 16.89 9.95
N PHE A 11 15.02 15.61 9.57
CA PHE A 11 15.92 15.02 8.57
C PHE A 11 15.09 14.43 7.43
N LYS A 12 15.48 14.76 6.20
CA LYS A 12 14.97 14.11 4.99
C LYS A 12 15.77 12.83 4.74
N LEU A 13 15.07 11.71 4.56
CA LEU A 13 15.67 10.43 4.24
C LEU A 13 15.41 10.12 2.77
N THR A 14 16.45 9.72 2.05
CA THR A 14 16.32 9.17 0.70
C THR A 14 16.62 7.68 0.75
N VAL A 15 15.70 6.88 0.25
CA VAL A 15 15.88 5.43 0.08
C VAL A 15 15.76 5.12 -1.40
N GLY A 16 16.80 4.52 -1.97
CA GLY A 16 16.81 4.07 -3.36
C GLY A 16 16.97 2.55 -3.40
N ILE A 17 16.15 1.89 -4.21
CA ILE A 17 16.27 0.46 -4.49
C ILE A 17 16.44 0.31 -6.00
N GLU A 18 17.55 -0.29 -6.40
CA GLU A 18 17.90 -0.52 -7.80
C GLU A 18 18.19 -2.00 -8.04
N ASN A 19 17.59 -2.56 -9.08
CA ASN A 19 17.92 -3.89 -9.56
C ASN A 19 19.12 -3.80 -10.52
N THR A 20 20.29 -4.27 -10.06
CA THR A 20 21.55 -4.24 -10.83
C THR A 20 21.84 -5.54 -11.56
N THR A 21 20.85 -6.44 -11.67
CA THR A 21 21.01 -7.73 -12.35
C THR A 21 21.46 -7.53 -13.80
N PRO A 22 22.58 -8.14 -14.24
CA PRO A 22 23.06 -8.05 -15.61
C PRO A 22 21.99 -8.54 -16.59
N GLY A 23 21.83 -7.83 -17.72
CA GLY A 23 20.73 -8.02 -18.66
C GLY A 23 20.38 -9.48 -18.96
N THR A 24 19.12 -9.84 -18.75
CA THR A 24 18.55 -11.19 -18.91
C THR A 24 18.39 -11.62 -20.37
N GLY A 25 19.12 -11.00 -21.31
CA GLY A 25 18.92 -11.03 -22.77
C GLY A 25 19.01 -12.40 -23.46
N ALA A 26 19.22 -13.48 -22.71
CA ALA A 26 19.19 -14.87 -23.21
C ALA A 26 18.25 -15.80 -22.43
N VAL A 27 17.52 -15.31 -21.41
CA VAL A 27 16.77 -16.15 -20.45
C VAL A 27 15.25 -16.12 -20.72
N ALA A 28 14.85 -16.08 -21.99
CA ALA A 28 13.44 -16.03 -22.41
C ALA A 28 12.58 -17.19 -21.87
N ASN A 29 13.20 -18.26 -21.35
CA ASN A 29 12.52 -19.46 -20.87
C ASN A 29 12.60 -19.71 -19.35
N ARG A 30 13.00 -18.73 -18.52
CA ARG A 30 12.99 -18.87 -17.04
C ARG A 30 12.24 -17.71 -16.39
N ARG A 31 10.98 -17.48 -16.79
CA ARG A 31 10.08 -16.45 -16.24
C ARG A 31 10.17 -16.37 -14.72
N ASP A 32 10.05 -17.51 -14.04
CA ASP A 32 9.99 -17.55 -12.57
C ASP A 32 11.28 -17.02 -11.94
N GLU A 33 12.43 -17.32 -12.53
CA GLU A 33 13.72 -16.83 -12.03
C GLU A 33 13.94 -15.35 -12.28
N VAL A 34 13.47 -14.86 -13.43
CA VAL A 34 13.46 -13.43 -13.71
C VAL A 34 12.53 -12.71 -12.72
N LEU A 35 11.35 -13.27 -12.44
CA LEU A 35 10.39 -12.68 -11.49
C LEU A 35 10.99 -12.53 -10.08
N PHE A 36 11.69 -13.55 -9.58
CA PHE A 36 12.35 -13.49 -8.26
C PHE A 36 13.38 -12.36 -8.15
N GLN A 37 13.94 -11.91 -9.28
CA GLN A 37 14.95 -10.86 -9.31
C GLN A 37 14.40 -9.51 -9.78
N SER A 38 13.14 -9.44 -10.25
CA SER A 38 12.59 -8.27 -10.96
C SER A 38 12.00 -7.17 -10.07
N PHE A 39 11.94 -7.37 -8.74
CA PHE A 39 11.48 -6.34 -7.79
C PHE A 39 10.03 -5.84 -8.06
N VAL A 40 9.19 -6.67 -8.69
CA VAL A 40 7.83 -6.32 -9.19
C VAL A 40 6.87 -5.84 -8.10
N SER A 41 7.13 -6.17 -6.83
CA SER A 41 6.33 -5.72 -5.68
C SER A 41 7.23 -5.42 -4.48
N THR A 42 8.22 -4.55 -4.69
CA THR A 42 9.21 -4.25 -3.65
C THR A 42 8.65 -3.25 -2.66
N HIS A 43 8.67 -3.63 -1.39
CA HIS A 43 8.24 -2.80 -0.27
C HIS A 43 9.47 -2.43 0.57
N THR A 44 9.46 -1.21 1.12
CA THR A 44 10.48 -0.77 2.08
C THR A 44 9.85 -0.61 3.45
N VAL A 45 10.38 -1.32 4.45
CA VAL A 45 9.97 -1.14 5.85
C VAL A 45 11.09 -0.43 6.60
N LEU A 46 10.76 0.69 7.23
CA LEU A 46 11.68 1.50 8.01
C LEU A 46 11.23 1.53 9.46
N ARG A 47 12.19 1.41 10.39
CA ARG A 47 11.97 1.57 11.82
C ARG A 47 13.00 2.50 12.43
N VAL A 48 12.59 3.33 13.38
CA VAL A 48 13.48 4.24 14.10
C VAL A 48 13.32 4.06 15.61
N HIS A 49 14.42 4.00 16.36
CA HIS A 49 14.34 3.75 17.82
C HIS A 49 14.31 5.01 18.68
N LYS A 50 14.87 6.12 18.21
CA LYS A 50 14.97 7.35 19.00
C LYS A 50 14.28 8.53 18.33
N GLY A 51 13.31 8.29 17.46
CA GLY A 51 12.76 9.34 16.60
C GLY A 51 11.37 9.00 16.16
N SER A 52 10.86 9.83 15.26
CA SER A 52 9.52 9.66 14.73
C SER A 52 9.53 9.97 13.25
N PHE A 53 8.83 9.16 12.49
CA PHE A 53 8.41 9.48 11.14
C PHE A 53 7.27 10.50 11.19
N ILE A 54 7.11 11.22 10.09
CA ILE A 54 6.07 12.23 9.90
C ILE A 54 5.14 11.66 8.83
N SER A 55 3.83 11.73 9.05
CA SER A 55 2.86 11.38 8.02
C SER A 55 3.08 12.23 6.77
N LEU A 56 3.12 11.60 5.60
CA LEU A 56 3.13 12.33 4.33
C LEU A 56 1.72 12.65 3.83
N LEU A 57 0.69 12.03 4.43
CA LEU A 57 -0.72 12.23 4.09
C LEU A 57 -1.31 13.40 4.90
N GLU A 58 -1.04 13.40 6.20
CA GLU A 58 -1.49 14.43 7.14
C GLU A 58 -0.29 15.05 7.89
N PRO A 59 0.60 15.76 7.16
CA PRO A 59 1.77 16.38 7.79
C PRO A 59 1.37 17.55 8.71
N PRO A 60 2.02 17.69 9.88
CA PRO A 60 1.91 18.89 10.71
C PRO A 60 2.27 20.16 9.93
N GLU A 61 1.62 21.28 10.24
CA GLU A 61 1.77 22.55 9.51
C GLU A 61 3.23 23.00 9.40
N GLU A 62 4.04 22.79 10.45
CA GLU A 62 5.42 23.25 10.51
C GLU A 62 6.35 22.54 9.52
N VAL A 63 5.94 21.39 8.99
CA VAL A 63 6.74 20.54 8.11
C VAL A 63 6.08 20.26 6.76
N GLN A 64 4.90 20.82 6.49
CA GLN A 64 4.18 20.69 5.21
C GLN A 64 5.06 21.04 4.00
N ALA A 65 5.79 22.15 4.08
CA ALA A 65 6.69 22.56 3.00
C ALA A 65 7.81 21.55 2.74
N LEU A 66 8.37 20.94 3.81
CA LEU A 66 9.41 19.92 3.69
C LEU A 66 8.88 18.60 3.13
N VAL A 67 7.65 18.23 3.52
CA VAL A 67 6.96 17.03 3.00
C VAL A 67 6.61 17.21 1.52
N ALA A 68 6.23 18.41 1.10
CA ALA A 68 5.96 18.71 -0.31
C ALA A 68 7.20 18.57 -1.22
N GLU A 69 8.41 18.63 -0.66
CA GLU A 69 9.66 18.35 -1.39
C GLU A 69 10.00 16.85 -1.48
N CYS A 70 9.30 15.98 -0.74
CA CYS A 70 9.54 14.55 -0.80
C CYS A 70 9.05 13.99 -2.14
N HIS A 71 9.93 13.24 -2.81
CA HIS A 71 9.62 12.55 -4.06
C HIS A 71 9.54 11.05 -3.81
N ASN A 72 8.43 10.44 -4.20
CA ASN A 72 8.22 9.00 -4.07
C ASN A 72 7.93 8.40 -5.45
N ASP A 73 8.87 7.60 -5.95
CA ASP A 73 8.77 6.97 -7.26
C ASP A 73 8.00 5.66 -7.18
N ARG A 74 6.74 5.69 -7.62
CA ARG A 74 5.86 4.50 -7.69
C ARG A 74 5.63 3.82 -6.33
N THR A 75 5.80 4.56 -5.24
CA THR A 75 5.57 4.06 -3.88
C THR A 75 4.87 5.10 -3.03
N TRP A 76 4.15 4.64 -2.00
CA TRP A 76 3.43 5.47 -1.05
C TRP A 76 3.89 5.13 0.37
N PRO A 77 4.73 6.00 0.99
CA PRO A 77 5.12 5.86 2.38
C PRO A 77 3.97 6.21 3.33
N VAL A 78 3.65 5.29 4.22
CA VAL A 78 2.63 5.44 5.26
C VAL A 78 3.19 5.01 6.63
N LEU A 79 2.67 5.60 7.69
CA LEU A 79 2.95 5.17 9.06
C LEU A 79 2.36 3.77 9.30
N VAL A 80 3.08 2.95 10.06
CA VAL A 80 2.63 1.60 10.43
C VAL A 80 2.90 1.34 11.91
N GLY A 81 2.01 0.57 12.54
CA GLY A 81 2.00 0.33 13.97
C GLY A 81 0.59 0.51 14.53
N ASN A 82 0.49 0.66 15.84
CA ASN A 82 -0.76 1.10 16.47
C ASN A 82 -0.98 2.59 16.20
N GLN A 83 -2.23 3.02 16.18
CA GLN A 83 -2.56 4.43 15.94
C GLN A 83 -1.86 5.34 16.97
N GLY A 84 -1.15 6.36 16.48
CA GLY A 84 -0.32 7.26 17.28
C GLY A 84 1.13 6.82 17.43
N GLU A 85 1.51 5.61 17.00
CA GLU A 85 2.91 5.20 16.89
C GLU A 85 3.56 5.79 15.63
N HIS A 86 4.72 6.40 15.79
CA HIS A 86 5.44 7.05 14.69
C HIS A 86 6.82 6.44 14.46
N ASP A 87 7.09 5.25 14.98
CA ASP A 87 8.40 4.61 14.93
C ASP A 87 8.57 3.67 13.72
N GLY A 88 7.48 3.39 12.98
CA GLY A 88 7.44 2.54 11.80
C GLY A 88 6.89 3.26 10.56
N MET A 89 7.45 2.93 9.39
CA MET A 89 6.96 3.37 8.09
C MET A 89 7.05 2.24 7.06
N LEU A 90 6.00 2.09 6.25
CA LEU A 90 5.95 1.20 5.10
C LEU A 90 5.87 2.06 3.84
N SER A 91 6.84 1.93 2.94
CA SER A 91 6.73 2.44 1.57
C SER A 91 6.35 1.29 0.65
N SER A 92 5.14 1.37 0.10
CA SER A 92 4.52 0.29 -0.67
C SER A 92 4.26 0.71 -2.10
N PRO A 93 4.37 -0.18 -3.12
CA PRO A 93 3.98 0.12 -4.50
C PRO A 93 2.45 0.09 -4.72
N ILE A 94 1.67 0.09 -3.63
CA ILE A 94 0.23 0.28 -3.62
C ILE A 94 -0.12 1.46 -2.72
N ILE A 95 -1.22 2.16 -3.04
CA ILE A 95 -1.70 3.30 -2.28
C ILE A 95 -2.32 2.80 -0.98
N LEU A 96 -1.83 3.31 0.15
CA LEU A 96 -2.33 2.99 1.49
C LEU A 96 -2.58 4.29 2.26
N TYR A 97 -3.34 4.17 3.35
CA TYR A 97 -3.45 5.22 4.37
C TYR A 97 -2.52 4.90 5.55
N ASP A 98 -2.27 5.89 6.40
CA ASP A 98 -1.55 5.66 7.65
C ASP A 98 -2.28 4.64 8.52
N TYR A 99 -1.50 3.77 9.17
CA TYR A 99 -1.97 2.65 9.97
C TYR A 99 -2.92 1.72 9.20
N PRO A 100 -2.52 1.21 8.02
CA PRO A 100 -3.39 0.41 7.17
C PRO A 100 -3.90 -0.81 7.94
N GLN A 101 -5.22 -1.03 7.88
CA GLN A 101 -5.89 -2.15 8.53
C GLN A 101 -6.41 -3.13 7.47
N ILE A 102 -6.36 -4.42 7.82
CA ILE A 102 -7.08 -5.44 7.05
C ILE A 102 -8.57 -5.24 7.31
N ALA A 103 -9.36 -5.04 6.26
CA ALA A 103 -10.80 -4.84 6.39
C ALA A 103 -11.48 -6.13 6.91
N PRO A 104 -12.24 -6.09 8.02
CA PRO A 104 -12.91 -7.28 8.54
C PRO A 104 -14.00 -7.85 7.62
N GLU A 105 -14.50 -7.04 6.68
CA GLU A 105 -15.48 -7.42 5.65
C GLU A 105 -14.82 -8.05 4.42
N SER A 106 -13.48 -8.03 4.36
CA SER A 106 -12.74 -8.74 3.32
C SER A 106 -12.99 -10.25 3.46
N PRO A 107 -13.54 -10.91 2.43
CA PRO A 107 -13.90 -12.34 2.49
C PRO A 107 -12.66 -13.27 2.47
N GLY A 108 -11.45 -12.72 2.44
CA GLY A 108 -10.18 -13.45 2.50
C GLY A 108 -9.00 -12.59 2.05
N ALA A 109 -7.82 -13.20 1.83
CA ALA A 109 -6.66 -12.47 1.31
C ALA A 109 -6.81 -12.14 -0.19
N LEU A 110 -7.67 -11.18 -0.51
CA LEU A 110 -7.78 -10.54 -1.82
C LEU A 110 -6.71 -9.45 -1.89
N PHE A 111 -5.86 -9.47 -2.92
CA PHE A 111 -4.80 -8.47 -3.20
C PHE A 111 -4.18 -7.73 -2.00
N ASP A 112 -4.76 -6.60 -1.59
CA ASP A 112 -4.28 -5.72 -0.53
C ASP A 112 -4.99 -5.93 0.82
N GLY A 113 -6.11 -6.67 0.85
CA GLY A 113 -6.92 -6.95 2.05
C GLY A 113 -7.55 -5.70 2.65
N GLY A 114 -7.61 -4.61 1.88
CA GLY A 114 -8.10 -3.31 2.31
C GLY A 114 -9.54 -3.05 1.90
N GLU A 115 -9.99 -1.82 2.06
CA GLU A 115 -11.36 -1.39 1.74
C GLU A 115 -11.65 -1.35 0.22
N ILE A 116 -10.63 -1.58 -0.61
CA ILE A 116 -10.70 -1.51 -2.08
C ILE A 116 -11.05 -2.88 -2.69
N ASP A 117 -11.24 -3.93 -1.87
CA ASP A 117 -11.52 -5.30 -2.34
C ASP A 117 -12.77 -5.41 -3.24
N GLU A 118 -13.79 -4.58 -3.02
CA GLU A 118 -14.98 -4.55 -3.85
C GLU A 118 -14.65 -4.15 -5.30
N ILE A 119 -13.95 -3.02 -5.49
CA ILE A 119 -13.62 -2.52 -6.82
C ILE A 119 -12.61 -3.43 -7.53
N LEU A 120 -11.70 -4.07 -6.79
CA LEU A 120 -10.81 -5.09 -7.36
C LEU A 120 -11.58 -6.32 -7.83
N SER A 121 -12.55 -6.79 -7.04
CA SER A 121 -13.43 -7.88 -7.41
C SER A 121 -14.29 -7.55 -8.64
N LEU A 122 -14.88 -6.36 -8.70
CA LEU A 122 -15.63 -5.89 -9.88
C LEU A 122 -14.76 -5.87 -11.13
N ARG A 123 -13.51 -5.40 -11.04
CA ARG A 123 -12.59 -5.38 -12.19
C ARG A 123 -12.25 -6.77 -12.68
N ILE A 124 -12.03 -7.74 -11.77
CA ILE A 124 -11.84 -9.15 -12.15
C ILE A 124 -13.07 -9.69 -12.89
N MET A 125 -14.28 -9.36 -12.43
CA MET A 125 -15.50 -9.81 -13.10
C MET A 125 -15.63 -9.25 -14.53
N THR A 126 -15.04 -8.08 -14.81
CA THR A 126 -15.04 -7.45 -16.14
C THR A 126 -13.92 -7.92 -17.08
N LEU A 127 -13.00 -8.78 -16.61
CA LEU A 127 -11.97 -9.35 -17.48
C LEU A 127 -12.58 -10.19 -18.60
N SER A 128 -11.94 -10.17 -19.76
CA SER A 128 -12.32 -11.03 -20.89
C SER A 128 -12.11 -12.51 -20.56
N ASP A 129 -12.78 -13.39 -21.31
CA ASP A 129 -12.62 -14.84 -21.15
C ASP A 129 -11.15 -15.28 -21.35
N GLU A 130 -10.43 -14.62 -22.26
CA GLU A 130 -9.00 -14.88 -22.50
C GLU A 130 -8.13 -14.50 -21.28
N GLU A 131 -8.36 -13.32 -20.69
CA GLU A 131 -7.65 -12.87 -19.49
C GLU A 131 -7.96 -13.76 -18.28
N LYS A 132 -9.22 -14.19 -18.13
CA LYS A 132 -9.60 -15.15 -17.07
C LYS A 132 -8.92 -16.50 -17.27
N GLU A 133 -8.79 -16.95 -18.52
CA GLU A 133 -8.08 -18.20 -18.81
C GLU A 133 -6.58 -18.09 -18.48
N GLN A 134 -5.97 -16.93 -18.74
CA GLN A 134 -4.59 -16.66 -18.29
C GLN A 134 -4.47 -16.70 -16.76
N MET A 135 -5.43 -16.15 -16.02
CA MET A 135 -5.43 -16.21 -14.55
C MET A 135 -5.54 -17.65 -14.02
N ARG A 136 -6.22 -18.57 -14.72
CA ARG A 136 -6.34 -19.98 -14.31
C ARG A 136 -5.02 -20.75 -14.43
N GLN A 137 -4.04 -20.23 -15.16
CA GLN A 137 -2.74 -20.88 -15.35
C GLN A 137 -1.82 -20.79 -14.11
N ASP A 138 -2.06 -19.84 -13.21
CA ASP A 138 -1.31 -19.69 -11.96
C ASP A 138 -2.23 -19.98 -10.75
N GLU A 139 -1.74 -20.82 -9.82
CA GLU A 139 -2.55 -21.33 -8.70
C GLU A 139 -3.14 -20.19 -7.85
N ARG A 140 -2.35 -19.15 -7.60
CA ARG A 140 -2.77 -18.06 -6.70
C ARG A 140 -3.80 -17.17 -7.39
N THR A 141 -3.61 -16.84 -8.67
CA THR A 141 -4.60 -16.03 -9.41
C THR A 141 -5.86 -16.82 -9.71
N ARG A 142 -5.76 -18.15 -9.88
CA ARG A 142 -6.91 -19.05 -10.00
C ARG A 142 -7.76 -19.04 -8.74
N GLU A 143 -7.15 -19.19 -7.57
CA GLU A 143 -7.88 -19.09 -6.28
C GLU A 143 -8.59 -17.75 -6.12
N ILE A 144 -7.96 -16.64 -6.52
CA ILE A 144 -8.57 -15.30 -6.47
C ILE A 144 -9.77 -15.24 -7.42
N LEU A 145 -9.62 -15.69 -8.66
CA LEU A 145 -10.70 -15.71 -9.66
C LEU A 145 -11.88 -16.55 -9.19
N GLU A 146 -11.63 -17.78 -8.73
CA GLU A 146 -12.66 -18.70 -8.24
C GLU A 146 -13.40 -18.11 -7.03
N ARG A 147 -12.68 -17.47 -6.09
CA ARG A 147 -13.32 -16.77 -4.96
C ARG A 147 -14.18 -15.61 -5.44
N THR A 148 -13.69 -14.79 -6.36
CA THR A 148 -14.44 -13.64 -6.89
C THR A 148 -15.69 -14.10 -7.64
N GLU A 149 -15.61 -15.16 -8.44
CA GLU A 149 -16.77 -15.72 -9.18
C GLU A 149 -17.78 -16.41 -8.24
N ALA A 150 -17.35 -16.87 -7.07
CA ALA A 150 -18.20 -17.49 -6.04
C ALA A 150 -18.83 -16.49 -5.05
N LEU A 151 -18.51 -15.19 -5.12
CA LEU A 151 -19.07 -14.18 -4.23
C LEU A 151 -20.59 -14.11 -4.37
N THR A 152 -21.31 -14.26 -3.27
CA THR A 152 -22.76 -14.04 -3.26
C THR A 152 -23.09 -12.55 -3.28
N PRO A 153 -24.28 -12.14 -3.76
CA PRO A 153 -24.73 -10.76 -3.69
C PRO A 153 -24.67 -10.16 -2.26
N GLU A 154 -24.96 -10.96 -1.23
CA GLU A 154 -24.88 -10.51 0.17
C GLU A 154 -23.43 -10.28 0.63
N GLN A 155 -22.48 -11.09 0.17
CA GLN A 155 -21.06 -10.87 0.43
C GLN A 155 -20.57 -9.61 -0.30
N PHE A 156 -21.03 -9.40 -1.54
CA PHE A 156 -20.77 -8.18 -2.30
C PHE A 156 -21.27 -6.93 -1.57
N MET A 157 -22.51 -6.99 -1.05
CA MET A 157 -23.10 -5.91 -0.27
C MET A 157 -22.35 -5.62 1.04
N LYS A 158 -21.67 -6.61 1.64
CA LYS A 158 -20.84 -6.38 2.83
C LYS A 158 -19.51 -5.71 2.52
N MET A 159 -18.99 -5.91 1.31
CA MET A 159 -17.77 -5.23 0.84
C MET A 159 -18.03 -3.79 0.42
N HIS A 160 -19.30 -3.39 0.22
CA HIS A 160 -19.64 -1.98 0.01
C HIS A 160 -19.08 -1.14 1.16
N GLY A 161 -18.29 -0.14 0.78
CA GLY A 161 -17.59 0.76 1.70
C GLY A 161 -18.47 1.18 2.86
N THR A 162 -18.15 0.69 4.05
CA THR A 162 -18.85 1.04 5.29
C THR A 162 -18.07 2.17 5.95
N ILE A 163 -18.68 3.35 6.12
CA ILE A 163 -18.03 4.47 6.80
C ILE A 163 -17.82 4.08 8.27
N ARG A 164 -16.58 3.76 8.65
CA ARG A 164 -16.26 3.35 10.03
C ARG A 164 -16.04 4.53 10.96
N ASP A 165 -15.43 5.61 10.48
CA ASP A 165 -15.12 6.77 11.32
C ASP A 165 -15.40 8.10 10.61
N TRP A 166 -16.19 8.95 11.28
CA TRP A 166 -16.27 10.38 10.97
C TRP A 166 -15.18 11.08 11.77
N HIS A 167 -14.03 11.34 11.15
CA HIS A 167 -13.08 12.26 11.77
C HIS A 167 -13.62 13.68 11.62
N PRO A 168 -13.88 14.41 12.73
CA PRO A 168 -14.19 15.82 12.63
C PRO A 168 -12.98 16.51 12.00
N ILE A 169 -13.21 17.22 10.91
CA ILE A 169 -12.27 18.23 10.45
C ILE A 169 -12.11 19.17 11.64
N SER A 170 -10.93 19.23 12.26
CA SER A 170 -10.66 20.23 13.27
C SER A 170 -10.79 21.58 12.59
N GLU A 171 -11.93 22.25 12.79
CA GLU A 171 -12.13 23.61 12.36
C GLU A 171 -10.98 24.44 12.93
N GLY A 172 -10.13 24.93 12.02
CA GLY A 172 -9.12 25.92 12.33
C GLY A 172 -9.80 27.07 13.06
N GLY A 173 -9.29 27.36 14.26
CA GLY A 173 -9.84 28.35 15.17
C GLY A 173 -10.06 29.70 14.48
N THR A 174 -11.22 30.26 14.81
CA THR A 174 -11.64 31.65 14.60
C THR A 174 -10.53 32.69 14.46
N ALA A 175 -10.60 33.46 13.38
CA ALA A 175 -10.45 34.90 13.40
C ALA A 175 -11.50 35.54 12.49
#